data_AF-A0A354ZI15-F1
#
_entry.id   AF-A0A354ZI15-F1
#
_cell.length_a   1.000
_cell.length_b   1.000
_cell.length_c   1.000
_cell.angle_alpha   90.00
_cell.angle_beta   90.00
_cell.angle_gamma   90.00
#
_symmetry.space_group_name_H-M   'P 1'
#
loop_
_entity.id
_entity.type
_entity.pdbx_description
1 polymer ?
#
loop_
_entity_poly.entity_id
_entity_poly.type
_entity_poly.pdbx_seq_one_letter_code
_entity_poly.pdbx_strand_id
1 'polypeptide(L)'
;MMHWPSRCIGCGACASVCPEHAIRMEDGRPVTAWESRAACDACAACIACVEACPTGARTLVGRNVDVEDVMAEVERDTAFYDQSSGGVTFTGGEPLSQPEFLRTLLEECRRCDVHSAVDTSGLAGAALVEAIAPLVDLWLFDVKIVDP
;
A
#
# COMPACT_ATOMS: atom_id res chain seq x y z
N MET A 1 6.68 -3.80 6.19
CA MET A 1 7.33 -5.08 6.54
C MET A 1 6.31 -5.96 7.23
N MET A 2 6.18 -7.20 6.79
CA MET A 2 5.27 -8.19 7.35
C MET A 2 6.08 -9.22 8.13
N HIS A 3 5.56 -9.62 9.30
CA HIS A 3 6.13 -10.68 10.12
C HIS A 3 5.19 -11.89 10.15
N TRP A 4 5.70 -13.06 9.80
CA TRP A 4 5.01 -14.34 9.80
C TRP A 4 5.51 -15.20 10.97
N PRO A 5 4.84 -15.19 12.14
CA PRO A 5 5.34 -15.86 13.35
C PRO A 5 5.57 -17.37 13.16
N SER A 6 4.77 -18.01 12.30
CA SER A 6 4.89 -19.43 11.95
C SER A 6 6.20 -19.80 11.26
N ARG A 7 6.88 -18.85 10.62
CA ARG A 7 8.19 -19.06 9.96
C ARG A 7 9.37 -18.68 10.84
N CYS A 8 9.12 -18.02 11.97
CA CYS A 8 10.17 -17.52 12.84
C CYS A 8 10.76 -18.68 13.67
N ILE A 9 12.09 -18.77 13.70
CA ILE A 9 12.85 -19.77 14.48
C ILE A 9 13.47 -19.20 15.77
N GLY A 10 13.19 -17.93 16.10
CA GLY A 10 13.65 -17.31 17.34
C GLY A 10 15.15 -16.99 17.40
N CYS A 11 15.85 -16.96 16.26
CA CYS A 11 17.31 -16.80 16.22
C CYS A 11 17.84 -15.42 16.65
N GLY A 12 16.98 -14.40 16.73
CA GLY A 12 17.37 -13.05 17.16
C GLY A 12 18.14 -12.19 16.15
N ALA A 13 18.46 -12.71 14.95
CA ALA A 13 19.24 -11.99 13.94
C ALA A 13 18.65 -10.61 13.57
N CYS A 14 17.32 -10.51 13.49
CA CYS A 14 16.63 -9.24 13.23
C CYS A 14 16.83 -8.19 14.33
N ALA A 15 16.96 -8.62 15.59
CA ALA A 15 17.19 -7.71 16.72
C ALA A 15 18.65 -7.23 16.73
N SER A 16 19.61 -8.11 16.43
CA SER A 16 21.03 -7.77 16.44
C SER A 16 21.46 -6.80 15.34
N VAL A 17 20.75 -6.77 14.20
CA VAL A 17 21.06 -5.87 13.08
C VAL A 17 20.28 -4.56 13.09
N CYS A 18 19.35 -4.38 14.04
CA CYS A 18 18.50 -3.19 14.07
C CYS A 18 19.28 -1.99 14.65
N PRO A 19 19.65 -0.97 13.85
CA PRO A 19 20.45 0.15 14.34
C PRO A 19 19.72 0.98 15.42
N GLU A 20 18.39 1.04 15.30
CA GLU A 20 17.52 1.82 16.19
C GLU A 20 17.05 1.03 17.41
N HIS A 21 17.47 -0.23 17.56
CA HIS A 21 17.04 -1.11 18.64
C HIS A 21 15.50 -1.23 18.77
N ALA A 22 14.78 -1.06 17.66
CA ALA A 22 13.32 -1.11 17.58
C ALA A 22 12.74 -2.54 17.70
N ILE A 23 13.60 -3.57 17.73
CA ILE A 23 13.22 -4.97 17.85
C ILE A 23 13.89 -5.55 19.10
N ARG A 24 13.08 -6.11 20.00
CA ARG A 24 13.55 -6.82 21.20
C ARG A 24 13.17 -8.30 21.11
N MET A 25 13.90 -9.14 21.85
CA MET A 25 13.58 -10.55 21.97
C MET A 25 12.87 -10.79 23.30
N GLU A 26 11.64 -11.30 23.25
CA GLU A 26 10.83 -11.66 24.42
C GLU A 26 10.28 -13.07 24.18
N ASP A 27 10.42 -13.96 25.18
CA ASP A 27 10.00 -15.37 25.09
C ASP A 27 10.48 -16.11 23.82
N GLY A 28 11.72 -15.82 23.40
CA GLY A 28 12.32 -16.42 22.21
C GLY A 28 11.73 -15.92 20.88
N ARG A 29 10.90 -14.87 20.89
CA ARG A 29 10.28 -14.27 19.72
C ARG A 29 10.68 -12.80 19.57
N PRO A 30 10.82 -12.31 18.33
CA PRO A 30 11.13 -10.91 18.13
C PRO A 30 9.85 -10.08 18.25
N VAL A 31 9.79 -9.23 19.26
CA VAL A 31 8.77 -8.21 19.42
C VAL A 31 9.29 -6.95 18.74
N THR A 32 8.72 -6.63 17.57
CA THR A 32 8.82 -5.26 17.05
C THR A 32 7.76 -4.49 17.79
N ALA A 33 8.09 -3.36 18.41
CA ALA A 33 7.10 -2.61 19.16
C ALA A 33 6.17 -1.79 18.23
N TRP A 34 5.54 -2.46 17.25
CA TRP A 34 4.47 -1.87 16.41
C TRP A 34 3.17 -1.67 17.21
N GLU A 35 3.02 -2.39 18.33
CA GLU A 35 1.89 -2.26 19.25
C GLU A 35 1.93 -0.96 20.07
N SER A 36 3.09 -0.28 20.13
CA SER A 36 3.21 1.07 20.66
C SER A 36 3.70 2.02 19.56
N ARG A 37 2.91 3.04 19.20
CA ARG A 37 3.28 4.07 18.19
C ARG A 37 4.74 4.56 18.37
N ALA A 38 5.19 4.73 19.60
CA ALA A 38 6.52 5.20 19.98
C ALA A 38 7.72 4.40 19.42
N ALA A 39 7.59 3.10 19.11
CA ALA A 39 8.70 2.32 18.57
C ALA A 39 8.61 2.06 17.06
N CYS A 40 7.44 2.31 16.46
CA CYS A 40 7.36 2.50 15.02
C CYS A 40 8.06 3.82 14.63
N ASP A 41 7.92 4.87 15.45
CA ASP A 41 8.61 6.16 15.28
C ASP A 41 10.14 6.03 15.38
N ALA A 42 10.64 5.06 16.15
CA ALA A 42 12.07 4.79 16.26
C ALA A 42 12.63 4.01 15.05
N CYS A 43 11.80 3.39 14.21
CA CYS A 43 12.29 2.56 13.10
C CYS A 43 12.72 3.42 11.91
N ALA A 44 14.00 3.36 11.52
CA ALA A 44 14.53 4.05 10.34
C ALA A 44 14.06 3.47 8.98
N ALA A 45 13.15 2.49 8.97
CA ALA A 45 12.67 1.78 7.77
C ALA A 45 13.78 1.19 6.86
N CYS A 46 14.97 0.91 7.42
CA CYS A 46 16.17 0.52 6.67
C CYS A 46 16.23 -0.94 6.17
N ILE A 47 15.17 -1.72 6.39
CA ILE A 47 15.01 -3.13 5.96
C ILE A 47 16.09 -4.15 6.41
N ALA A 48 17.12 -3.77 7.18
CA ALA A 48 18.16 -4.69 7.64
C ALA A 48 17.61 -5.94 8.36
N CYS A 49 16.52 -5.80 9.11
CA CYS A 49 15.86 -6.91 9.81
C CYS A 49 15.18 -7.93 8.87
N VAL A 50 14.84 -7.51 7.65
CA VAL A 50 14.31 -8.38 6.59
C VAL A 50 15.45 -9.14 5.94
N GLU A 51 16.53 -8.45 5.57
CA GLU A 51 17.72 -9.04 4.95
C GLU A 51 18.41 -10.07 5.84
N ALA A 52 18.47 -9.81 7.15
CA ALA A 52 19.06 -10.73 8.12
C ALA A 52 18.16 -11.92 8.49
N CYS A 53 16.92 -12.01 7.99
CA CYS A 53 15.99 -13.07 8.37
C CYS A 53 16.19 -14.34 7.54
N PRO A 54 16.79 -15.41 8.09
CA PRO A 54 17.18 -16.58 7.28
C PRO A 54 15.98 -17.40 6.76
N THR A 55 14.82 -17.28 7.42
CA THR A 55 13.61 -18.03 7.06
C THR A 55 12.59 -17.21 6.27
N GLY A 56 12.88 -15.93 6.01
CA GLY A 56 11.91 -15.00 5.43
C GLY A 56 10.70 -14.75 6.34
N ALA A 57 10.79 -15.04 7.64
CA ALA A 57 9.73 -14.73 8.60
C ALA A 57 9.46 -13.23 8.67
N ARG A 58 10.47 -12.38 8.43
CA ARG A 58 10.30 -10.95 8.16
C ARG A 58 10.51 -10.72 6.67
N THR A 59 9.52 -10.18 5.99
CA THR A 59 9.55 -9.94 4.55
C THR A 59 9.03 -8.54 4.25
N LEU A 60 9.66 -7.84 3.31
CA LEU A 60 9.08 -6.63 2.73
C LEU A 60 7.97 -7.04 1.75
N VAL A 61 6.78 -6.49 1.95
CA VAL A 61 5.62 -6.73 1.08
C VAL A 61 5.31 -5.43 0.38
N GLY A 62 5.01 -5.53 -0.92
CA GLY A 62 4.92 -4.38 -1.82
C GLY A 62 6.30 -3.97 -2.35
N ARG A 63 6.26 -3.08 -3.33
CA ARG A 63 7.43 -2.42 -3.92
C ARG A 63 7.07 -0.96 -4.16
N ASN A 64 8.06 -0.10 -4.15
CA ASN A 64 7.88 1.26 -4.67
C ASN A 64 7.79 1.17 -6.19
N VAL A 65 6.89 1.96 -6.76
CA VAL A 65 6.62 2.05 -8.19
C VAL A 65 6.39 3.51 -8.53
N ASP A 66 6.83 3.90 -9.72
CA ASP A 66 6.49 5.20 -10.27
C ASP A 66 5.18 5.10 -11.09
N VAL A 67 4.65 6.23 -11.55
CA VAL A 67 3.39 6.28 -12.33
C VAL A 67 3.56 5.49 -13.62
N GLU A 68 4.73 5.59 -14.25
CA GLU A 68 5.10 4.91 -15.47
C GLU A 68 5.08 3.39 -15.31
N ASP A 69 5.53 2.88 -14.16
CA ASP A 69 5.50 1.44 -13.87
C ASP A 69 4.07 0.90 -13.79
N VAL A 70 3.17 1.68 -13.19
CA VAL A 70 1.76 1.31 -13.05
C VAL A 70 1.05 1.40 -14.39
N MET A 71 1.25 2.48 -15.15
CA MET A 71 0.65 2.64 -16.48
C MET A 71 1.15 1.57 -17.45
N ALA A 72 2.43 1.18 -17.38
CA ALA A 72 2.97 0.07 -18.16
C ALA A 72 2.37 -1.30 -17.78
N GLU A 73 1.75 -1.44 -16.61
CA GLU A 73 0.95 -2.61 -16.27
C GLU A 73 -0.47 -2.49 -16.83
N VAL A 74 -1.12 -1.33 -16.61
CA VAL A 74 -2.47 -1.04 -17.10
C VAL A 74 -2.57 -1.22 -18.63
N GLU A 75 -1.60 -0.71 -19.38
CA GLU A 75 -1.60 -0.76 -20.85
C GLU A 75 -1.47 -2.18 -21.42
N ARG A 76 -1.03 -3.17 -20.63
CA ARG A 76 -0.96 -4.56 -21.09
C ARG A 76 -2.34 -5.16 -21.31
N ASP A 77 -3.33 -4.62 -20.62
CA ASP A 77 -4.71 -5.12 -20.61
C ASP A 77 -5.65 -4.27 -21.49
N THR A 78 -5.14 -3.26 -22.21
CA THR A 78 -5.96 -2.37 -23.06
C THR A 78 -6.81 -3.14 -24.07
N ALA A 79 -6.27 -4.21 -24.68
CA ALA A 79 -7.02 -5.04 -25.62
C ALA A 79 -8.26 -5.72 -24.99
N PHE A 80 -8.24 -5.95 -23.67
CA PHE A 80 -9.39 -6.45 -22.91
C PHE A 80 -10.35 -5.31 -22.54
N TYR A 81 -9.82 -4.14 -22.18
CA TYR A 81 -10.62 -2.95 -21.89
C TYR A 81 -11.46 -2.53 -23.09
N ASP A 82 -10.88 -2.52 -24.29
CA ASP A 82 -11.55 -2.17 -25.55
C ASP A 82 -12.78 -3.05 -25.84
N GLN A 83 -12.69 -4.34 -25.49
CA GLN A 83 -13.77 -5.31 -25.73
C GLN A 83 -14.87 -5.28 -24.66
N SER A 84 -14.50 -4.89 -23.44
CA SER A 84 -15.40 -4.90 -22.28
C SER A 84 -15.98 -3.52 -21.97
N SER A 85 -15.48 -2.46 -22.59
CA SER A 85 -15.66 -1.08 -22.16
C SER A 85 -15.24 -0.89 -20.68
N GLY A 86 -14.23 -1.66 -20.27
CA GLY A 86 -13.68 -1.67 -18.93
C GLY A 86 -12.53 -0.69 -18.76
N GLY A 87 -11.73 -0.91 -17.72
CA GLY A 87 -10.54 -0.11 -17.44
C GLY A 87 -9.94 -0.50 -16.10
N VAL A 88 -9.37 0.48 -15.39
CA VAL A 88 -8.68 0.26 -14.12
C VAL A 88 -9.53 0.73 -12.94
N THR A 89 -9.48 -0.02 -11.84
CA THR A 89 -10.03 0.40 -10.54
C THR A 89 -8.89 0.63 -9.56
N PHE A 90 -8.74 1.87 -9.09
CA PHE A 90 -7.85 2.20 -7.99
C PHE A 90 -8.57 1.90 -6.67
N THR A 91 -8.08 0.86 -5.98
CA THR A 91 -8.63 0.34 -4.72
C THR A 91 -7.48 0.02 -3.75
N GLY A 92 -7.81 -0.45 -2.54
CA GLY A 92 -6.85 -0.89 -1.53
C GLY A 92 -6.67 0.14 -0.42
N GLY A 93 -7.19 -0.17 0.77
CA GLY A 93 -7.19 0.78 1.89
C GLY A 93 -7.96 2.04 1.53
N GLU A 94 -7.25 3.17 1.39
CA GLU A 94 -7.80 4.45 0.94
C GLU A 94 -6.89 5.04 -0.16
N PRO A 95 -7.28 4.95 -1.45
CA PRO A 95 -6.48 5.46 -2.58
C PRO A 95 -6.14 6.94 -2.45
N LEU A 96 -7.01 7.72 -1.81
CA LEU A 96 -6.82 9.16 -1.59
C LEU A 96 -5.76 9.48 -0.52
N SER A 97 -5.15 8.47 0.10
CA SER A 97 -4.01 8.65 1.02
C SER A 97 -2.71 9.07 0.31
N GLN A 98 -2.64 8.88 -1.01
CA GLN A 98 -1.52 9.33 -1.86
C GLN A 98 -2.06 10.19 -3.01
N PRO A 99 -2.59 11.39 -2.71
CA PRO A 99 -3.43 12.13 -3.65
C PRO A 99 -2.71 12.59 -4.91
N GLU A 100 -1.44 13.01 -4.81
CA GLU A 100 -0.66 13.44 -5.97
C GLU A 100 -0.36 12.29 -6.92
N PHE A 101 -0.06 11.11 -6.36
CA PHE A 101 0.20 9.90 -7.14
C PHE A 101 -1.06 9.44 -7.87
N LEU A 102 -2.19 9.34 -7.15
CA LEU A 102 -3.48 8.99 -7.75
C LEU A 102 -3.91 10.00 -8.82
N ARG A 103 -3.75 11.30 -8.56
CA ARG A 103 -4.09 12.36 -9.52
C ARG A 103 -3.32 12.18 -10.83
N THR A 104 -2.01 11.94 -10.74
CA THR A 104 -1.17 11.76 -11.93
C THR A 104 -1.55 10.49 -12.69
N LEU A 105 -1.87 9.39 -12.00
CA LEU A 105 -2.38 8.17 -12.62
C LEU A 105 -3.69 8.38 -13.37
N LEU A 106 -4.64 9.13 -12.79
CA LEU A 106 -5.92 9.42 -13.43
C LEU A 106 -5.75 10.31 -14.67
N GLU A 107 -4.83 11.28 -14.62
CA GLU A 107 -4.48 12.11 -15.78
C GLU A 107 -3.88 11.26 -16.91
N GLU A 108 -3.00 10.32 -16.59
CA GLU A 108 -2.42 9.39 -17.57
C GLU A 108 -3.44 8.40 -18.13
N CYS A 109 -4.36 7.88 -17.29
CA CYS A 109 -5.46 7.02 -17.75
C CYS A 109 -6.29 7.74 -18.82
N ARG A 110 -6.67 9.00 -18.57
CA ARG A 110 -7.40 9.81 -19.55
C ARG A 110 -6.62 10.07 -20.82
N ARG A 111 -5.32 10.32 -20.72
CA ARG A 111 -4.46 10.53 -21.89
C ARG A 111 -4.41 9.28 -22.79
N CYS A 112 -4.54 8.10 -22.19
CA CYS A 112 -4.54 6.81 -22.87
C CYS A 112 -5.96 6.26 -23.13
N ASP A 113 -7.02 7.07 -22.96
CA ASP A 113 -8.42 6.67 -23.12
C ASP A 113 -8.82 5.44 -22.27
N VAL A 114 -8.20 5.27 -21.10
CA VAL A 114 -8.52 4.22 -20.13
C VAL A 114 -9.54 4.73 -19.11
N HIS A 115 -10.70 4.07 -19.03
CA HIS A 115 -11.70 4.36 -18.01
C HIS A 115 -11.14 4.06 -16.61
N SER A 116 -11.40 4.98 -15.68
CA SER A 116 -10.90 4.91 -14.31
C SER A 116 -12.04 4.86 -13.29
N ALA A 117 -11.96 3.89 -12.38
CA ALA A 117 -12.80 3.85 -11.19
C ALA A 117 -11.94 4.10 -9.94
N VAL A 118 -12.48 4.83 -8.97
CA VAL A 118 -11.88 5.00 -7.65
C VAL A 118 -12.79 4.41 -6.59
N ASP A 119 -12.27 3.42 -5.87
CA ASP A 119 -12.93 2.71 -4.78
C ASP A 119 -12.40 3.22 -3.43
N THR A 120 -13.19 4.08 -2.79
CA THR A 120 -12.79 4.84 -1.60
C THR A 120 -13.63 4.44 -0.39
N SER A 121 -12.99 4.47 0.79
CA SER A 121 -13.67 4.31 2.07
C SER A 121 -14.42 5.57 2.52
N GLY A 122 -14.23 6.69 1.80
CA GLY A 122 -14.77 8.00 2.16
C GLY A 122 -14.05 8.67 3.32
N LEU A 123 -12.88 8.17 3.73
CA LEU A 123 -12.09 8.75 4.82
C LEU A 123 -11.48 10.11 4.46
N ALA A 124 -11.20 10.34 3.18
CA ALA A 124 -10.61 11.58 2.69
C ALA A 124 -11.55 12.78 2.86
N GLY A 125 -10.98 13.96 3.07
CA GLY A 125 -11.76 15.20 3.18
C GLY A 125 -12.47 15.55 1.86
N ALA A 126 -13.68 16.10 1.96
CA ALA A 126 -14.52 16.45 0.80
C ALA A 126 -13.79 17.32 -0.23
N ALA A 127 -13.00 18.30 0.19
CA ALA A 127 -12.24 19.16 -0.71
C ALA A 127 -11.25 18.39 -1.61
N LEU A 128 -10.65 17.31 -1.09
CA LEU A 128 -9.75 16.47 -1.88
C LEU A 128 -10.53 15.63 -2.90
N VAL A 129 -11.67 15.07 -2.48
CA VAL A 129 -12.58 14.35 -3.37
C VAL A 129 -13.05 15.27 -4.49
N GLU A 130 -13.48 16.48 -4.17
CA GLU A 130 -13.91 17.49 -5.15
C GLU A 130 -12.79 17.88 -6.13
N ALA A 131 -11.55 17.96 -5.65
CA ALA A 131 -10.40 18.28 -6.50
C ALA A 131 -10.06 17.15 -7.50
N ILE A 132 -10.31 15.89 -7.14
CA ILE A 132 -9.99 14.70 -7.95
C ILE A 132 -11.20 14.25 -8.78
N ALA A 133 -12.43 14.52 -8.35
CA ALA A 133 -13.67 14.11 -9.00
C ALA A 133 -13.73 14.42 -10.51
N PRO A 134 -13.23 15.57 -11.00
CA PRO A 134 -13.23 15.85 -12.43
C PRO A 134 -12.39 14.88 -13.26
N LEU A 135 -11.51 14.08 -12.65
CA LEU A 135 -10.59 13.12 -13.30
C LEU A 135 -11.09 11.67 -13.27
N VAL A 136 -12.08 11.36 -12.42
CA VAL A 136 -12.57 10.00 -12.18
C VAL A 136 -13.84 9.75 -12.97
N ASP A 137 -13.93 8.61 -13.65
CA ASP A 137 -15.11 8.26 -14.45
C ASP A 137 -16.20 7.58 -13.62
N LEU A 138 -15.80 6.76 -12.64
CA LEU A 138 -16.71 6.08 -11.71
C LEU A 138 -16.21 6.14 -10.27
N TRP A 139 -17.07 6.60 -9.37
CA TRP A 139 -16.83 6.53 -7.93
C TRP A 139 -17.52 5.30 -7.34
N LEU A 140 -16.76 4.52 -6.56
CA LEU A 140 -17.27 3.46 -5.71
C LEU A 140 -17.01 3.88 -4.25
N PHE A 141 -18.07 3.92 -3.44
CA PHE A 141 -17.98 4.28 -2.03
C PHE A 141 -18.30 3.06 -1.17
N ASP A 142 -17.32 2.63 -0.38
CA ASP A 142 -17.45 1.49 0.51
C ASP A 142 -18.17 1.87 1.82
N VAL A 143 -19.50 1.87 1.78
CA VAL A 143 -20.33 2.19 2.95
C VAL A 143 -20.53 0.94 3.81
N LYS A 144 -19.86 0.89 4.97
CA LYS A 144 -19.94 -0.26 5.89
C LYS A 144 -21.06 -0.18 6.93
N ILE A 145 -21.48 1.02 7.32
CA ILE A 145 -22.51 1.25 8.35
C ILE A 145 -23.33 2.47 7.94
N VAL A 146 -24.65 2.33 7.97
CA VAL A 146 -25.61 3.42 7.77
C VAL A 146 -26.45 3.53 9.05
N ASP A 147 -26.61 4.74 9.59
CA ASP A 147 -27.58 4.98 10.67
C ASP A 147 -29.00 4.82 10.07
N PRO A 148 -29.84 3.90 10.59
CA PRO A 148 -31.15 3.60 10.02
C PRO A 148 -32.16 4.76 10.01
#